data_AF-A0A660TGJ4-F1
#
_entry.id   AF-A0A660TGJ4-F1
#
_cell.length_a   1.000
_cell.length_b   1.000
_cell.length_c   1.000
_cell.angle_alpha   90.00
_cell.angle_beta   90.00
_cell.angle_gamma   90.00
#
_symmetry.space_group_name_H-M   'P 1'
#
loop_
_entity.id
_entity.type
_entity.pdbx_description
1 polymer ?
#
loop_
_entity_poly.entity_id
_entity_poly.type
_entity_poly.pdbx_seq_one_letter_code
_entity_poly.pdbx_strand_id
1 'polypeptide(L)'
;MYRTRKVFIEPPQIKPEEPETIEVAEEYTGPSIDELQREAEEFRKNWDQEKQKMIDAAKAEADKIVKDAERVAFEEVKKKNNQAQKIRQEAEDEAKKILDDAHAKAKEIEDEIRSKVNEIEKESYERGYKEGHDRGYQDGREEVQRLIDRLHTIISKAIEKRNEIIEESETQLINLVLLISKKVIKVISENQKNVVINNVVQALRKLKSRGDVVIRVNIADLELTSEHIKDFMSMVENVKSITVLEDSSVDRGGCIIETDFGQIDARISSQLHEIEEKILELMPIKAKGEG
;
A
#
# COMPACT_ATOMS: atom_id res chain seq x y z
N MET A 1 -1.51 -44.09 129.09
CA MET A 1 -1.43 -43.22 130.29
C MET A 1 -1.81 -41.81 129.85
N TYR A 2 -3.05 -41.39 130.12
CA TYR A 2 -3.40 -40.40 131.17
C TYR A 2 -2.65 -39.06 130.96
N ARG A 3 -3.28 -37.90 130.82
CA ARG A 3 -4.47 -37.43 131.54
C ARG A 3 -4.97 -36.11 130.93
N THR A 4 -6.19 -36.10 130.41
CA THR A 4 -6.96 -34.88 130.14
C THR A 4 -7.37 -34.25 131.48
N ARG A 5 -7.03 -32.99 131.74
CA ARG A 5 -7.60 -32.21 132.85
C ARG A 5 -8.26 -30.96 132.29
N LYS A 6 -9.58 -31.02 132.16
CA LYS A 6 -10.45 -29.83 132.06
C LYS A 6 -10.29 -29.05 133.37
N VAL A 7 -9.95 -27.77 133.29
CA VAL A 7 -10.01 -26.84 134.43
C VAL A 7 -11.21 -25.93 134.20
N PHE A 8 -12.12 -25.98 135.16
CA PHE A 8 -13.37 -25.23 135.26
C PHE A 8 -13.02 -23.81 135.77
N ILE A 9 -13.53 -22.76 135.14
CA ILE A 9 -13.37 -21.37 135.62
C ILE A 9 -14.69 -20.98 136.28
N GLU A 10 -14.67 -20.75 137.59
CA GLU A 10 -15.81 -20.23 138.36
C GLU A 10 -16.06 -18.74 138.03
N PRO A 11 -17.33 -18.27 138.01
CA PRO A 11 -17.63 -16.86 137.79
C PRO A 11 -17.10 -16.01 138.96
N PRO A 12 -16.47 -14.83 138.71
CA PRO A 12 -16.03 -13.97 139.78
C PRO A 12 -17.22 -13.44 140.59
N GLN A 13 -17.22 -13.73 141.89
CA GLN A 13 -18.17 -13.20 142.86
C GLN A 13 -17.93 -11.70 143.05
N ILE A 14 -18.93 -10.89 142.70
CA ILE A 14 -18.99 -9.46 143.00
C ILE A 14 -19.28 -9.34 144.50
N LYS A 15 -18.27 -8.92 145.27
CA LYS A 15 -18.46 -8.47 146.66
C LYS A 15 -18.97 -7.02 146.63
N PRO A 16 -20.06 -6.70 147.35
CA PRO A 16 -20.58 -5.34 147.48
C PRO A 16 -19.66 -4.54 148.40
N GLU A 17 -19.16 -3.41 147.90
CA GLU A 17 -18.46 -2.42 148.73
C GLU A 17 -19.50 -1.48 149.37
N GLU A 18 -19.34 -1.31 150.68
CA GLU A 18 -20.22 -0.57 151.59
C GLU A 18 -20.17 0.94 151.34
N PRO A 19 -21.26 1.68 151.65
CA PRO A 19 -21.38 3.10 151.34
C PRO A 19 -20.55 3.97 152.30
N GLU A 20 -19.49 4.58 151.79
CA GLU A 20 -18.69 5.57 152.51
C GLU A 20 -19.39 6.94 152.56
N THR A 21 -19.30 7.53 153.75
CA THR A 21 -19.84 8.79 154.22
C THR A 21 -19.35 9.99 153.43
N ILE A 22 -20.29 10.86 153.03
CA ILE A 22 -20.03 12.14 152.37
C ILE A 22 -19.55 13.14 153.42
N GLU A 23 -18.23 13.34 153.48
CA GLU A 23 -17.59 14.38 154.28
C GLU A 23 -17.61 15.73 153.55
N VAL A 24 -17.70 16.78 154.37
CA VAL A 24 -17.86 18.19 154.01
C VAL A 24 -16.79 18.60 152.98
N ALA A 25 -17.25 19.18 151.87
CA ALA A 25 -16.41 19.67 150.78
C ALA A 25 -15.41 20.73 151.29
N GLU A 26 -14.21 20.28 151.63
CA GLU A 26 -13.02 21.11 151.66
C GLU A 26 -12.73 21.60 150.24
N GLU A 27 -12.39 22.88 150.14
CA GLU A 27 -12.18 23.60 148.88
C GLU A 27 -11.40 22.78 147.86
N TYR A 28 -11.96 22.69 146.65
CA TYR A 28 -11.31 22.19 145.45
C TYR A 28 -10.00 22.99 145.24
N THR A 29 -8.92 22.45 145.79
CA THR A 29 -7.54 22.90 145.63
C THR A 29 -6.85 22.18 144.47
N GLY A 30 -7.65 21.83 143.46
CA GLY A 30 -7.16 21.62 142.11
C GLY A 30 -7.07 22.97 141.37
N PRO A 31 -6.31 23.03 140.26
CA PRO A 31 -6.22 24.24 139.45
C PRO A 31 -7.61 24.83 139.15
N SER A 32 -7.77 26.15 139.23
CA SER A 32 -9.07 26.87 139.05
C SER A 32 -9.81 26.41 137.78
N ILE A 33 -11.14 26.55 137.69
CA ILE A 33 -11.93 26.23 136.47
C ILE A 33 -11.33 26.90 135.20
N ASP A 34 -10.64 28.02 135.37
CA ASP A 34 -9.91 28.76 134.34
C ASP A 34 -8.59 28.08 133.89
N GLU A 35 -7.96 27.32 134.78
CA GLU A 35 -6.69 26.62 134.59
C GLU A 35 -6.88 25.22 133.95
N LEU A 36 -7.98 24.51 134.27
CA LEU A 36 -8.44 23.35 133.51
C LEU A 36 -8.93 23.71 132.09
N GLN A 37 -9.56 24.88 131.93
CA GLN A 37 -9.90 25.40 130.60
C GLN A 37 -8.63 25.74 129.81
N ARG A 38 -7.60 26.32 130.43
CA ARG A 38 -6.28 26.52 129.78
C ARG A 38 -5.60 25.20 129.40
N GLU A 39 -5.59 24.20 130.27
CA GLU A 39 -5.01 22.89 129.92
C GLU A 39 -5.80 22.17 128.82
N ALA A 40 -7.13 22.23 128.85
CA ALA A 40 -7.97 21.66 127.78
C ALA A 40 -7.81 22.42 126.46
N GLU A 41 -7.66 23.75 126.50
CA GLU A 41 -7.36 24.57 125.34
C GLU A 41 -5.94 24.33 124.80
N GLU A 42 -4.95 24.17 125.68
CA GLU A 42 -3.57 23.82 125.32
C GLU A 42 -3.51 22.41 124.73
N PHE A 43 -4.24 21.44 125.29
CA PHE A 43 -4.35 20.09 124.74
C PHE A 43 -5.08 20.09 123.40
N ARG A 44 -6.20 20.83 123.26
CA ARG A 44 -6.90 20.97 121.99
C ARG A 44 -6.04 21.64 120.94
N LYS A 45 -5.27 22.67 121.32
CA LYS A 45 -4.33 23.39 120.46
C LYS A 45 -3.14 22.51 120.06
N ASN A 46 -2.60 21.72 120.97
CA ASN A 46 -1.53 20.76 120.69
C ASN A 46 -2.03 19.59 119.83
N TRP A 47 -3.21 19.06 120.11
CA TRP A 47 -3.86 18.02 119.31
C TRP A 47 -4.23 18.52 117.91
N ASP A 48 -4.75 19.75 117.79
CA ASP A 48 -5.00 20.39 116.50
C ASP A 48 -3.68 20.60 115.74
N GLN A 49 -2.59 20.96 116.41
CA GLN A 49 -1.26 21.04 115.80
C GLN A 49 -0.70 19.67 115.38
N GLU A 50 -0.85 18.62 116.17
CA GLU A 50 -0.43 17.25 115.81
C GLU A 50 -1.29 16.67 114.69
N LYS A 51 -2.61 16.85 114.77
CA LYS A 51 -3.55 16.48 113.71
C LYS A 51 -3.22 17.21 112.41
N GLN A 52 -2.92 18.50 112.49
CA GLN A 52 -2.49 19.29 111.34
C GLN A 52 -1.17 18.76 110.75
N LYS A 53 -0.17 18.48 111.60
CA LYS A 53 1.10 17.84 111.17
C LYS A 53 0.88 16.47 110.55
N MET A 54 -0.03 15.66 111.09
CA MET A 54 -0.36 14.33 110.57
C MET A 54 -1.08 14.42 109.22
N ILE A 55 -2.02 15.36 109.06
CA ILE A 55 -2.68 15.64 107.79
C ILE A 55 -1.68 16.17 106.76
N ASP A 56 -0.77 17.06 107.15
CA ASP A 56 0.24 17.62 106.27
C ASP A 56 1.30 16.57 105.87
N ALA A 57 1.66 15.66 106.78
CA ALA A 57 2.51 14.51 106.47
C ALA A 57 1.82 13.53 105.51
N ALA A 58 0.55 13.19 105.74
CA ALA A 58 -0.24 12.34 104.85
C ALA A 58 -0.45 12.98 103.47
N LYS A 59 -0.67 14.31 103.40
CA LYS A 59 -0.71 15.06 102.14
C LYS A 59 0.64 15.03 101.43
N ALA A 60 1.74 15.24 102.14
CA ALA A 60 3.08 15.19 101.55
C ALA A 60 3.44 13.78 101.03
N GLU A 61 2.98 12.73 101.70
CA GLU A 61 3.15 11.35 101.24
C GLU A 61 2.26 11.04 100.03
N ALA A 62 1.00 11.49 100.04
CA ALA A 62 0.12 11.40 98.87
C ALA A 62 0.70 12.15 97.65
N ASP A 63 1.23 13.37 97.85
CA ASP A 63 1.89 14.15 96.80
C ASP A 63 3.14 13.45 96.25
N LYS A 64 3.90 12.76 97.11
CA LYS A 64 5.04 11.93 96.66
C LYS A 64 4.58 10.76 95.81
N ILE A 65 3.54 10.04 96.23
CA ILE A 65 2.98 8.92 95.48
C ILE A 65 2.46 9.38 94.12
N VAL A 66 1.76 10.53 94.07
CA VAL A 66 1.26 11.12 92.82
C VAL A 66 2.44 11.50 91.90
N LYS A 67 3.47 12.18 92.42
CA LYS A 67 4.66 12.55 91.62
C LYS A 67 5.43 11.34 91.10
N ASP A 68 5.57 10.29 91.90
CA ASP A 68 6.24 9.05 91.46
C ASP A 68 5.40 8.29 90.43
N ALA A 69 4.07 8.24 90.60
CA ALA A 69 3.17 7.67 89.61
C ALA A 69 3.19 8.44 88.29
N GLU A 70 3.21 9.77 88.34
CA GLU A 70 3.36 10.65 87.16
C GLU A 70 4.70 10.42 86.46
N ARG A 71 5.80 10.29 87.21
CA ARG A 71 7.13 10.03 86.64
C ARG A 71 7.19 8.68 85.94
N VAL A 72 6.68 7.62 86.57
CA VAL A 72 6.65 6.27 85.98
C VAL A 72 5.74 6.23 84.74
N ALA A 73 4.57 6.86 84.81
CA ALA A 73 3.67 6.96 83.68
C ALA A 73 4.30 7.75 82.52
N PHE A 74 4.99 8.86 82.82
CA PHE A 74 5.70 9.66 81.84
C PHE A 74 6.86 8.90 81.19
N GLU A 75 7.65 8.16 81.97
CA GLU A 75 8.75 7.32 81.46
C GLU A 75 8.22 6.21 80.53
N GLU A 76 7.12 5.54 80.89
CA GLU A 76 6.51 4.50 80.06
C GLU A 76 5.92 5.08 78.77
N VAL A 77 5.19 6.20 78.84
CA VAL A 77 4.68 6.91 77.65
C VAL A 77 5.82 7.36 76.75
N LYS A 78 6.89 7.94 77.31
CA LYS A 78 8.08 8.36 76.57
C LYS A 78 8.75 7.17 75.88
N LYS A 79 8.87 6.03 76.57
CA LYS A 79 9.43 4.80 75.99
C LYS A 79 8.58 4.26 74.85
N LYS A 80 7.26 4.19 75.01
CA LYS A 80 6.32 3.76 73.96
C LYS A 80 6.32 4.72 72.78
N ASN A 81 6.39 6.02 73.01
CA ASN A 81 6.46 7.01 71.95
C ASN A 81 7.77 6.90 71.16
N ASN A 82 8.90 6.74 71.84
CA ASN A 82 10.19 6.51 71.18
C ASN A 82 10.20 5.20 70.37
N GLN A 83 9.59 4.13 70.88
CA GLN A 83 9.43 2.87 70.16
C GLN A 83 8.54 3.04 68.92
N ALA A 84 7.40 3.72 69.05
CA ALA A 84 6.50 4.01 67.94
C ALA A 84 7.18 4.87 66.87
N GLN A 85 7.93 5.89 67.27
CA GLN A 85 8.69 6.74 66.36
C GLN A 85 9.77 5.95 65.61
N LYS A 86 10.47 5.04 66.30
CA LYS A 86 11.47 4.16 65.68
C LYS A 86 10.83 3.22 64.64
N ILE A 87 9.73 2.57 65.00
CA ILE A 87 8.99 1.69 64.08
C ILE A 87 8.49 2.48 62.86
N ARG A 88 7.98 3.69 63.08
CA ARG A 88 7.51 4.55 61.98
C ARG A 88 8.65 4.94 61.06
N GLN A 89 9.81 5.30 61.60
CA GLN A 89 10.99 5.64 60.81
C GLN A 89 11.51 4.42 60.03
N GLU A 90 11.60 3.25 60.66
CA GLU A 90 11.99 2.00 59.99
C GLU A 90 11.03 1.65 58.83
N ALA A 91 9.72 1.80 59.05
CA ALA A 91 8.71 1.59 58.01
C ALA A 91 8.75 2.64 56.88
N GLU A 92 9.02 3.91 57.21
CA GLU A 92 9.22 5.00 56.24
C GLU A 92 10.47 4.74 55.36
N ASP A 93 11.57 4.31 55.98
CA ASP A 93 12.82 3.98 55.27
C ASP A 93 12.66 2.73 54.38
N GLU A 94 11.95 1.71 54.85
CA GLU A 94 11.66 0.50 54.06
C GLU A 94 10.71 0.81 52.88
N ALA A 95 9.65 1.59 53.12
CA ALA A 95 8.75 2.05 52.07
C ALA A 95 9.50 2.86 51.00
N LYS A 96 10.43 3.73 51.42
CA LYS A 96 11.27 4.51 50.52
C LYS A 96 12.15 3.61 49.66
N LYS A 97 12.79 2.59 50.25
CA LYS A 97 13.60 1.61 49.49
C LYS A 97 12.76 0.86 48.45
N ILE A 98 11.56 0.42 48.82
CA ILE A 98 10.65 -0.28 47.89
C ILE A 98 10.27 0.64 46.72
N LEU A 99 9.99 1.91 46.98
CA LEU A 99 9.71 2.89 45.93
C LEU A 99 10.92 3.14 45.04
N ASP A 100 12.11 3.34 45.62
CA ASP A 100 13.34 3.55 44.86
C ASP A 100 13.66 2.34 43.97
N ASP A 101 13.51 1.11 44.48
CA ASP A 101 13.69 -0.13 43.72
C ASP A 101 12.63 -0.29 42.61
N ALA A 102 11.37 0.05 42.89
CA ALA A 102 10.31 0.03 41.90
C ALA A 102 10.56 1.04 40.77
N HIS A 103 11.03 2.24 41.12
CA HIS A 103 11.40 3.28 40.15
C HIS A 103 12.62 2.86 39.32
N ALA A 104 13.63 2.24 39.93
CA ALA A 104 14.79 1.73 39.23
C ALA A 104 14.41 0.65 38.20
N LYS A 105 13.56 -0.31 38.60
CA LYS A 105 13.05 -1.36 37.70
C LYS A 105 12.16 -0.79 36.59
N ALA A 106 11.30 0.17 36.91
CA ALA A 106 10.45 0.83 35.91
C ALA A 106 11.31 1.52 34.85
N LYS A 107 12.37 2.22 35.27
CA LYS A 107 13.31 2.89 34.36
C LYS A 107 14.07 1.90 33.49
N GLU A 108 14.54 0.78 34.05
CA GLU A 108 15.21 -0.28 33.29
C GLU A 108 14.29 -0.87 32.22
N ILE A 109 13.02 -1.13 32.57
CA ILE A 109 12.01 -1.61 31.62
C ILE A 109 11.74 -0.57 30.53
N GLU A 110 11.63 0.72 30.86
CA GLU A 110 11.46 1.79 29.88
C GLU A 110 12.63 1.88 28.90
N ASP A 111 13.86 1.78 29.40
CA ASP A 111 15.07 1.80 28.57
C ASP A 111 15.15 0.56 27.66
N GLU A 112 14.79 -0.62 28.16
CA GLU A 112 14.72 -1.86 27.38
C GLU A 112 13.64 -1.78 26.29
N ILE A 113 12.43 -1.31 26.63
CA ILE A 113 11.34 -1.10 25.66
C ILE A 113 11.77 -0.12 24.59
N ARG A 114 12.40 1.01 24.98
CA ARG A 114 12.88 2.01 24.02
C ARG A 114 13.91 1.43 23.06
N SER A 115 14.85 0.62 23.56
CA SER A 115 15.83 -0.07 22.72
C SER A 115 15.15 -1.03 21.74
N LYS A 116 14.20 -1.84 22.21
CA LYS A 116 13.45 -2.78 21.35
C LYS A 116 12.60 -2.07 20.30
N VAL A 117 11.94 -0.97 20.65
CA VAL A 117 11.16 -0.18 19.70
C VAL A 117 12.06 0.37 18.60
N ASN A 118 13.21 0.95 18.95
CA ASN A 118 14.16 1.46 17.95
C ASN A 118 14.67 0.35 17.02
N GLU A 119 14.92 -0.85 17.55
CA GLU A 119 15.35 -2.00 16.75
C GLU A 119 14.24 -2.47 15.79
N ILE A 120 13.01 -2.60 16.29
CA ILE A 120 11.84 -2.97 15.49
C ILE A 120 11.55 -1.94 14.40
N GLU A 121 11.64 -0.64 14.71
CA GLU A 121 11.44 0.44 13.75
C GLU A 121 12.49 0.38 12.64
N LYS A 122 13.76 0.19 13.00
CA LYS A 122 14.84 0.06 12.02
C LYS A 122 14.64 -1.17 11.13
N GLU A 123 14.34 -2.33 11.70
CA GLU A 123 14.13 -3.55 10.94
C GLU A 123 12.90 -3.44 10.03
N SER A 124 11.81 -2.86 10.53
CA SER A 124 10.58 -2.66 9.75
C SER A 124 10.79 -1.66 8.61
N TYR A 125 11.58 -0.61 8.85
CA TYR A 125 11.96 0.35 7.81
C TYR A 125 12.82 -0.30 6.72
N GLU A 126 13.87 -1.03 7.10
CA GLU A 126 14.75 -1.73 6.15
C GLU A 126 13.96 -2.76 5.33
N ARG A 127 13.08 -3.52 5.98
CA ARG A 127 12.21 -4.51 5.31
C ARG A 127 11.24 -3.84 4.34
N GLY A 128 10.53 -2.80 4.80
CA GLY A 128 9.57 -2.06 3.97
C GLY A 128 10.24 -1.35 2.80
N TYR A 129 11.44 -0.79 3.00
CA TYR A 129 12.23 -0.18 1.94
C TYR A 129 12.66 -1.20 0.89
N LYS A 130 13.20 -2.35 1.32
CA LYS A 130 13.63 -3.41 0.40
C LYS A 130 12.46 -4.00 -0.38
N GLU A 131 11.36 -4.30 0.29
CA GLU A 131 10.16 -4.83 -0.36
C GLU A 131 9.55 -3.81 -1.33
N GLY A 132 9.48 -2.53 -0.94
CA GLY A 132 9.00 -1.46 -1.81
C GLY A 132 9.91 -1.24 -3.03
N HIS A 133 11.22 -1.29 -2.84
CA HIS A 133 12.21 -1.20 -3.92
C HIS A 133 12.08 -2.38 -4.89
N ASP A 134 12.02 -3.61 -4.39
CA ASP A 134 11.96 -4.81 -5.22
C ASP A 134 10.65 -4.89 -6.01
N ARG A 135 9.51 -4.58 -5.37
CA ARG A 135 8.20 -4.46 -6.05
C ARG A 135 8.22 -3.36 -7.10
N GLY A 136 8.69 -2.16 -6.75
CA GLY A 136 8.77 -1.03 -7.69
C GLY A 136 9.69 -1.31 -8.87
N TYR A 137 10.80 -2.02 -8.65
CA TYR A 137 11.70 -2.46 -9.72
C TYR A 137 11.03 -3.48 -10.64
N GLN A 138 10.30 -4.44 -10.08
CA GLN A 138 9.57 -5.45 -10.86
C GLN A 138 8.44 -4.82 -11.68
N ASP A 139 7.60 -4.00 -11.06
CA ASP A 139 6.50 -3.30 -11.75
C ASP A 139 7.04 -2.40 -12.87
N GLY A 140 8.13 -1.68 -12.60
CA GLY A 140 8.81 -0.85 -13.59
C GLY A 140 9.37 -1.68 -14.76
N ARG A 141 9.94 -2.85 -14.49
CA ARG A 141 10.44 -3.76 -15.52
C ARG A 141 9.31 -4.30 -16.40
N GLU A 142 8.18 -4.66 -15.81
CA GLU A 142 7.00 -5.14 -16.54
C GLU A 142 6.37 -4.04 -17.41
N GLU A 143 6.29 -2.80 -16.91
CA GLU A 143 5.81 -1.64 -17.68
C GLU A 143 6.75 -1.37 -18.88
N VAL A 144 8.07 -1.38 -18.66
CA VAL A 144 9.06 -1.21 -19.74
C VAL A 144 8.94 -2.31 -20.78
N GLN A 145 8.78 -3.58 -20.36
CA GLN A 145 8.61 -4.68 -21.31
C GLN A 145 7.34 -4.51 -22.15
N ARG A 146 6.22 -4.12 -21.53
CA ARG A 146 4.97 -3.80 -22.25
C ARG A 146 5.16 -2.67 -23.26
N LEU A 147 5.93 -1.63 -22.93
CA LEU A 147 6.23 -0.54 -23.84
C LEU A 147 7.09 -1.01 -25.02
N ILE A 148 8.09 -1.85 -24.78
CA ILE A 148 8.95 -2.44 -25.83
C ILE A 148 8.12 -3.29 -26.78
N ASP A 149 7.26 -4.18 -26.27
CA ASP A 149 6.42 -5.05 -27.09
C ASP A 149 5.43 -4.24 -27.96
N ARG A 150 4.88 -3.17 -27.38
CA ARG A 150 4.03 -2.23 -28.11
C ARG A 150 4.80 -1.50 -29.21
N LEU A 151 6.04 -1.08 -28.94
CA LEU A 151 6.91 -0.45 -29.93
C LEU A 151 7.25 -1.40 -31.08
N HIS A 152 7.62 -2.65 -30.78
CA HIS A 152 7.84 -3.67 -31.81
C HIS A 152 6.61 -3.85 -32.69
N THR A 153 5.42 -3.95 -32.09
CA THR A 153 4.16 -4.08 -32.84
C THR A 153 3.92 -2.89 -33.77
N ILE A 154 4.19 -1.66 -33.32
CA ILE A 154 4.05 -0.45 -34.14
C ILE A 154 5.03 -0.48 -35.30
N ILE A 155 6.29 -0.84 -35.06
CA ILE A 155 7.33 -0.90 -36.09
C ILE A 155 7.00 -1.97 -37.12
N SER A 156 6.60 -3.17 -36.71
CA SER A 156 6.19 -4.25 -37.62
C SER A 156 5.03 -3.80 -38.51
N LYS A 157 3.98 -3.20 -37.92
CA LYS A 157 2.85 -2.67 -38.70
C LYS A 157 3.25 -1.53 -39.64
N ALA A 158 4.21 -0.69 -39.26
CA ALA A 158 4.71 0.37 -40.12
C ALA A 158 5.48 -0.20 -41.33
N ILE A 159 6.26 -1.27 -41.12
CA ILE A 159 6.97 -1.96 -42.20
C ILE A 159 5.98 -2.65 -43.14
N GLU A 160 4.99 -3.37 -42.60
CA GLU A 160 3.90 -3.99 -43.39
C GLU A 160 3.16 -2.94 -44.22
N LYS A 161 2.77 -1.81 -43.59
CA LYS A 161 2.06 -0.76 -44.30
C LYS A 161 2.91 -0.10 -45.38
N ARG A 162 4.21 0.05 -45.15
CA ARG A 162 5.16 0.56 -46.16
C ARG A 162 5.20 -0.37 -47.37
N ASN A 163 5.28 -1.69 -47.16
CA ASN A 163 5.32 -2.65 -48.26
C ASN A 163 4.00 -2.64 -49.05
N GLU A 164 2.85 -2.60 -48.35
CA GLU A 164 1.53 -2.47 -48.98
C GLU A 164 1.44 -1.21 -49.86
N ILE A 165 1.91 -0.06 -49.36
CA ILE A 165 1.94 1.20 -50.13
C ILE A 165 2.81 1.06 -51.38
N ILE A 166 3.96 0.38 -51.29
CA ILE A 166 4.85 0.17 -52.44
C ILE A 166 4.16 -0.70 -53.49
N GLU A 167 3.56 -1.82 -53.10
CA GLU A 167 2.84 -2.73 -54.01
C GLU A 167 1.65 -2.05 -54.70
N GLU A 168 0.87 -1.27 -53.93
CA GLU A 168 -0.24 -0.50 -54.48
C GLU A 168 0.26 0.59 -55.44
N SER A 169 1.33 1.29 -55.08
CA SER A 169 1.93 2.34 -55.91
C SER A 169 2.48 1.79 -57.22
N GLU A 170 3.13 0.62 -57.20
CA GLU A 170 3.63 -0.05 -58.40
C GLU A 170 2.47 -0.37 -59.36
N THR A 171 1.38 -0.93 -58.83
CA THR A 171 0.17 -1.24 -59.61
C THR A 171 -0.45 0.03 -60.20
N GLN A 172 -0.57 1.10 -59.40
CA GLN A 172 -1.09 2.39 -59.86
C GLN A 172 -0.23 3.02 -60.95
N LEU A 173 1.11 2.96 -60.81
CA LEU A 173 2.05 3.49 -61.81
C LEU A 173 1.93 2.76 -63.15
N ILE A 174 1.83 1.42 -63.12
CA ILE A 174 1.67 0.63 -64.34
C ILE A 174 0.35 0.95 -65.04
N ASN A 175 -0.74 1.00 -64.29
CA ASN A 175 -2.04 1.40 -64.83
C ASN A 175 -1.99 2.80 -65.45
N LEU A 176 -1.31 3.75 -64.81
CA LEU A 176 -1.11 5.08 -65.35
C LEU A 176 -0.33 5.05 -66.67
N VAL A 177 0.77 4.31 -66.75
CA VAL A 177 1.59 4.16 -67.97
C VAL A 177 0.80 3.50 -69.09
N LEU A 178 -0.01 2.48 -68.79
CA LEU A 178 -0.89 1.83 -69.76
C LEU A 178 -1.96 2.80 -70.29
N LEU A 179 -2.56 3.62 -69.41
CA LEU A 179 -3.54 4.64 -69.81
C LEU A 179 -2.90 5.71 -70.72
N ILE A 180 -1.70 6.18 -70.38
CA ILE A 180 -0.96 7.14 -71.21
C ILE A 180 -0.64 6.51 -72.57
N SER A 181 -0.12 5.28 -72.60
CA SER A 181 0.20 4.56 -73.84
C SER A 181 -1.04 4.39 -74.73
N LYS A 182 -2.15 3.93 -74.15
CA LYS A 182 -3.44 3.79 -74.85
C LYS A 182 -3.90 5.13 -75.45
N LYS A 183 -3.77 6.23 -74.70
CA LYS A 183 -4.15 7.57 -75.17
C LYS A 183 -3.26 8.04 -76.32
N VAL A 184 -1.94 7.91 -76.20
CA VAL A 184 -0.99 8.33 -77.24
C VAL A 184 -1.19 7.53 -78.52
N ILE A 185 -1.30 6.20 -78.42
CA ILE A 185 -1.48 5.32 -79.59
C ILE A 185 -2.79 5.62 -80.29
N LYS A 186 -3.89 5.81 -79.54
CA LYS A 186 -5.18 6.21 -80.13
C LYS A 186 -5.06 7.50 -80.94
N VAL A 187 -4.41 8.53 -80.38
CA VAL A 187 -4.21 9.81 -81.08
C VAL A 187 -3.35 9.64 -82.34
N ILE A 188 -2.29 8.84 -82.29
CA ILE A 188 -1.43 8.57 -83.45
C ILE A 188 -2.23 7.83 -84.53
N SER A 189 -2.96 6.78 -84.16
CA SER A 189 -3.74 5.95 -85.08
C SER A 189 -4.85 6.74 -85.78
N GLU A 190 -5.49 7.68 -85.08
CA GLU A 190 -6.54 8.53 -85.66
C GLU A 190 -6.00 9.65 -86.57
N ASN A 191 -4.75 10.10 -86.36
CA ASN A 191 -4.19 11.24 -87.10
C ASN A 191 -3.24 10.82 -88.24
N GLN A 192 -2.60 9.65 -88.16
CA GLN A 192 -1.63 9.19 -89.15
C GLN A 192 -2.21 8.12 -90.06
N LYS A 193 -2.53 8.53 -91.30
CA LYS A 193 -3.06 7.65 -92.35
C LYS A 193 -2.16 6.44 -92.66
N ASN A 194 -0.85 6.55 -92.47
CA ASN A 194 0.10 5.46 -92.78
C ASN A 194 0.09 4.31 -91.76
N VAL A 195 -0.61 4.44 -90.62
CA VAL A 195 -0.65 3.41 -89.58
C VAL A 195 -1.35 2.15 -90.10
N VAL A 196 -2.48 2.30 -90.80
CA VAL A 196 -3.23 1.15 -91.36
C VAL A 196 -2.39 0.35 -92.36
N ILE A 197 -1.66 1.03 -93.25
CA ILE A 197 -0.81 0.41 -94.28
C ILE A 197 0.27 -0.44 -93.61
N ASN A 198 0.98 0.12 -92.64
CA ASN A 198 2.02 -0.60 -91.91
C ASN A 198 1.46 -1.79 -91.12
N ASN A 199 0.29 -1.63 -90.50
CA ASN A 199 -0.35 -2.67 -89.72
C ASN A 199 -0.82 -3.84 -90.62
N VAL A 200 -1.40 -3.54 -91.78
CA VAL A 200 -1.75 -4.51 -92.81
C VAL A 200 -0.52 -5.28 -93.29
N VAL A 201 0.57 -4.59 -93.64
CA VAL A 201 1.81 -5.25 -94.09
C VAL A 201 2.37 -6.18 -93.00
N GLN A 202 2.40 -5.74 -91.75
CA GLN A 202 2.87 -6.57 -90.63
C GLN A 202 1.99 -7.79 -90.41
N ALA A 203 0.66 -7.66 -90.51
CA ALA A 203 -0.27 -8.76 -90.37
C ALA A 203 -0.15 -9.75 -91.54
N LEU A 204 -0.02 -9.26 -92.78
CA LEU A 204 0.20 -10.10 -93.97
C LEU A 204 1.52 -10.88 -93.90
N ARG A 205 2.60 -10.30 -93.33
CA ARG A 205 3.88 -11.00 -93.12
C ARG A 205 3.79 -12.18 -92.15
N LYS A 206 2.79 -12.22 -91.27
CA LYS A 206 2.57 -13.35 -90.36
C LYS A 206 1.91 -14.55 -91.07
N LEU A 207 1.40 -14.38 -92.28
CA LEU A 207 0.81 -15.45 -93.07
C LEU A 207 1.88 -16.40 -93.61
N LYS A 208 1.73 -17.70 -93.31
CA LYS A 208 2.64 -18.77 -93.74
C LYS A 208 2.18 -19.50 -95.00
N SER A 209 0.93 -19.30 -95.42
CA SER A 209 0.27 -20.04 -96.50
C SER A 209 -0.14 -19.12 -97.65
N ARG A 210 0.00 -19.61 -98.89
CA ARG A 210 -0.49 -18.93 -100.09
C ARG A 210 -1.99 -19.14 -100.28
N GLY A 211 -2.77 -18.07 -100.22
CA GLY A 211 -4.23 -18.13 -100.38
C GLY A 211 -4.85 -16.78 -100.75
N ASP A 212 -6.18 -16.77 -100.80
CA ASP A 212 -6.98 -15.56 -100.95
C ASP A 212 -7.17 -14.90 -99.58
N VAL A 213 -7.04 -13.58 -99.54
CA VAL A 213 -7.00 -12.80 -98.31
C VAL A 213 -8.07 -11.72 -98.34
N VAL A 214 -8.88 -11.65 -97.29
CA VAL A 214 -9.87 -10.59 -97.07
C VAL A 214 -9.39 -9.70 -95.93
N ILE A 215 -9.20 -8.41 -96.20
CA ILE A 215 -8.76 -7.42 -95.21
C ILE A 215 -9.97 -6.58 -94.83
N ARG A 216 -10.37 -6.61 -93.57
CA ARG A 216 -11.42 -5.76 -93.01
C ARG A 216 -10.81 -4.56 -92.30
N VAL A 217 -11.23 -3.36 -92.68
CA VAL A 217 -10.72 -2.08 -92.14
C VAL A 217 -11.86 -1.13 -91.79
N ASN A 218 -11.54 -0.10 -91.00
CA ASN A 218 -12.50 0.98 -90.75
C ASN A 218 -12.91 1.70 -92.04
N ILE A 219 -14.13 2.23 -92.10
CA ILE A 219 -14.64 2.98 -93.26
C ILE A 219 -13.74 4.17 -93.64
N ALA A 220 -13.10 4.82 -92.65
CA ALA A 220 -12.20 5.95 -92.87
C ALA A 220 -10.85 5.54 -93.51
N ASP A 221 -10.49 4.26 -93.45
CA ASP A 221 -9.23 3.71 -93.95
C ASP A 221 -9.42 2.84 -95.21
N LEU A 222 -10.67 2.60 -95.62
CA LEU A 222 -11.05 1.76 -96.76
C LEU A 222 -10.43 2.24 -98.07
N GLU A 223 -10.57 3.53 -98.37
CA GLU A 223 -10.10 4.14 -99.62
C GLU A 223 -8.58 4.01 -99.73
N LEU A 224 -7.85 4.42 -98.69
CA LEU A 224 -6.40 4.36 -98.64
C LEU A 224 -5.88 2.91 -98.76
N THR A 225 -6.52 1.96 -98.07
CA THR A 225 -6.10 0.56 -98.10
C THR A 225 -6.37 -0.07 -99.47
N SER A 226 -7.46 0.33 -100.14
CA SER A 226 -7.82 -0.15 -101.48
C SER A 226 -6.87 0.35 -102.55
N GLU A 227 -6.40 1.59 -102.46
CA GLU A 227 -5.39 2.15 -103.38
C GLU A 227 -4.05 1.40 -103.31
N HIS A 228 -3.67 0.90 -102.12
CA HIS A 228 -2.39 0.24 -101.86
C HIS A 228 -2.42 -1.29 -102.04
N ILE A 229 -3.49 -1.87 -102.58
CA ILE A 229 -3.61 -3.33 -102.80
C ILE A 229 -2.43 -3.89 -103.62
N LYS A 230 -2.04 -3.19 -104.69
CA LYS A 230 -0.92 -3.61 -105.57
C LYS A 230 0.40 -3.61 -104.82
N ASP A 231 0.60 -2.63 -103.95
CA ASP A 231 1.80 -2.50 -103.13
C ASP A 231 1.86 -3.64 -102.11
N PHE A 232 0.74 -3.98 -101.46
CA PHE A 232 0.66 -5.13 -100.54
C PHE A 232 1.01 -6.46 -101.22
N MET A 233 0.50 -6.72 -102.44
CA MET A 233 0.85 -7.92 -103.21
C MET A 233 2.33 -7.96 -103.59
N SER A 234 2.95 -6.81 -103.87
CA SER A 234 4.38 -6.74 -104.19
C SER A 234 5.28 -6.94 -102.97
N MET A 235 4.83 -6.54 -101.78
CA MET A 235 5.60 -6.60 -100.54
C MET A 235 5.54 -7.98 -99.85
N VAL A 236 4.57 -8.83 -100.22
CA VAL A 236 4.34 -10.13 -99.58
C VAL A 236 4.09 -11.22 -100.64
N GLU A 237 5.07 -12.10 -100.87
CA GLU A 237 5.01 -13.17 -101.88
C GLU A 237 4.00 -14.30 -101.58
N ASN A 238 3.35 -14.26 -100.42
CA ASN A 238 2.47 -15.31 -99.91
C ASN A 238 0.98 -15.04 -100.17
N VAL A 239 0.61 -14.06 -101.00
CA VAL A 239 -0.80 -13.67 -101.20
C VAL A 239 -1.19 -13.81 -102.68
N LYS A 240 -2.28 -14.54 -102.98
CA LYS A 240 -2.78 -14.74 -104.36
C LYS A 240 -3.74 -13.64 -104.80
N SER A 241 -4.67 -13.27 -103.92
CA SER A 241 -5.61 -12.18 -104.14
C SER A 241 -5.92 -11.46 -102.82
N ILE A 242 -6.22 -10.17 -102.88
CA ILE A 242 -6.57 -9.34 -101.73
C ILE A 242 -7.90 -8.66 -102.02
N THR A 243 -8.87 -8.83 -101.12
CA THR A 243 -10.14 -8.10 -101.13
C THR A 243 -10.19 -7.23 -99.88
N VAL A 244 -10.53 -5.94 -100.01
CA VAL A 244 -10.67 -5.04 -98.86
C VAL A 244 -12.15 -4.79 -98.61
N LEU A 245 -12.61 -4.96 -97.38
CA LEU A 245 -13.98 -4.74 -96.94
C LEU A 245 -14.02 -3.74 -95.78
N GLU A 246 -15.12 -3.00 -95.67
CA GLU A 246 -15.37 -2.13 -94.51
C GLU A 246 -15.95 -2.93 -93.33
N ASP A 247 -15.50 -2.59 -92.14
CA ASP A 247 -16.00 -3.14 -90.89
C ASP A 247 -16.00 -2.07 -89.80
N SER A 248 -17.19 -1.74 -89.27
CA SER A 248 -17.35 -0.72 -88.23
C SER A 248 -16.87 -1.16 -86.85
N SER A 249 -16.59 -2.45 -86.65
CA SER A 249 -16.01 -2.97 -85.39
C SER A 249 -14.51 -2.76 -85.29
N VAL A 250 -13.87 -2.31 -86.37
CA VAL A 250 -12.42 -2.05 -86.45
C VAL A 250 -12.16 -0.57 -86.21
N ASP A 251 -11.34 -0.26 -85.20
CA ASP A 251 -10.86 1.09 -84.95
C ASP A 251 -9.95 1.59 -86.09
N ARG A 252 -9.87 2.91 -86.29
CA ARG A 252 -8.99 3.53 -87.29
C ARG A 252 -7.53 3.12 -87.08
N GLY A 253 -6.83 2.76 -88.16
CA GLY A 253 -5.47 2.20 -88.15
C GLY A 253 -5.38 0.70 -87.85
N GLY A 254 -6.49 0.07 -87.43
CA GLY A 254 -6.62 -1.37 -87.23
C GLY A 254 -6.99 -2.11 -88.52
N CYS A 255 -6.72 -3.42 -88.55
CA CYS A 255 -7.25 -4.30 -89.58
C CYS A 255 -7.50 -5.71 -89.02
N ILE A 256 -8.40 -6.45 -89.67
CA ILE A 256 -8.60 -7.87 -89.44
C ILE A 256 -8.35 -8.58 -90.76
N ILE A 257 -7.52 -9.61 -90.76
CA ILE A 257 -7.17 -10.36 -91.96
C ILE A 257 -7.81 -11.75 -91.88
N GLU A 258 -8.68 -12.06 -92.83
CA GLU A 258 -9.34 -13.35 -92.97
C GLU A 258 -8.74 -14.13 -94.14
N THR A 259 -8.47 -15.40 -93.91
CA THR A 259 -7.94 -16.34 -94.91
C THR A 259 -8.65 -17.68 -94.76
N ASP A 260 -8.51 -18.56 -95.76
CA ASP A 260 -9.09 -19.90 -95.76
C ASP A 260 -8.65 -20.76 -94.56
N PHE A 261 -7.51 -20.43 -93.94
CA PHE A 261 -6.90 -21.17 -92.84
C PHE A 261 -7.10 -20.52 -91.47
N GLY A 262 -7.72 -19.33 -91.40
CA GLY A 262 -7.97 -18.62 -90.15
C GLY A 262 -8.01 -17.11 -90.26
N GLN A 263 -8.19 -16.46 -89.12
CA GLN A 263 -8.29 -15.01 -88.97
C GLN A 263 -7.13 -14.49 -88.12
N ILE A 264 -6.50 -13.39 -88.56
CA ILE A 264 -5.51 -12.64 -87.79
C ILE A 264 -6.15 -11.33 -87.36
N ASP A 265 -6.33 -11.17 -86.05
CA ASP A 265 -6.77 -9.91 -85.46
C ASP A 265 -5.56 -8.98 -85.30
N ALA A 266 -5.52 -7.91 -86.10
CA ALA A 266 -4.53 -6.85 -85.99
C ALA A 266 -5.20 -5.51 -85.62
N ARG A 267 -6.31 -5.54 -84.87
CA ARG A 267 -6.86 -4.34 -84.26
C ARG A 267 -5.87 -3.77 -83.24
N ILE A 268 -5.75 -2.44 -83.23
CA ILE A 268 -4.88 -1.71 -82.30
C ILE A 268 -5.29 -2.00 -80.84
N SER A 269 -6.59 -2.12 -80.57
CA SER A 269 -7.14 -2.48 -79.26
C SER A 269 -6.71 -3.88 -78.81
N SER A 270 -6.77 -4.89 -79.69
CA SER A 270 -6.32 -6.26 -79.39
C SER A 270 -4.81 -6.32 -79.12
N GLN A 271 -4.00 -5.66 -79.96
CA GLN A 271 -2.55 -5.61 -79.77
C GLN A 271 -2.14 -4.93 -78.45
N LEU A 272 -2.84 -3.84 -78.09
CA LEU A 272 -2.62 -3.16 -76.80
C LEU A 272 -3.00 -4.04 -75.62
N HIS A 273 -4.06 -4.82 -75.75
CA HIS A 273 -4.51 -5.75 -74.71
C HIS A 273 -3.50 -6.88 -74.50
N GLU A 274 -2.96 -7.48 -75.57
CA GLU A 274 -1.90 -8.50 -75.44
C GLU A 274 -0.64 -7.95 -74.75
N ILE A 275 -0.29 -6.68 -75.01
CA ILE A 275 0.86 -6.02 -74.36
C ILE A 275 0.55 -5.77 -72.88
N GLU A 276 -0.66 -5.32 -72.56
CA GLU A 276 -1.13 -5.13 -71.19
C GLU A 276 -1.09 -6.44 -70.40
N GLU A 277 -1.63 -7.54 -70.94
CA GLU A 277 -1.57 -8.86 -70.31
C GLU A 277 -0.12 -9.31 -70.09
N LYS A 278 0.75 -9.21 -71.09
CA LYS A 278 2.18 -9.58 -70.94
C LYS A 278 2.91 -8.73 -69.91
N ILE A 279 2.61 -7.43 -69.84
CA ILE A 279 3.21 -6.56 -68.82
C ILE A 279 2.74 -7.01 -67.43
N LEU A 280 1.46 -7.33 -67.26
CA LEU A 280 0.90 -7.83 -66.01
C LEU A 280 1.46 -9.23 -65.64
N GLU A 281 1.71 -10.11 -66.60
CA GLU A 281 2.32 -11.44 -66.38
C GLU A 281 3.79 -11.35 -65.95
N LEU A 282 4.55 -10.41 -66.50
CA LEU A 282 5.95 -10.18 -66.15
C LEU A 282 6.10 -9.50 -64.78
N MET A 283 5.01 -9.04 -64.18
CA MET A 283 5.04 -8.52 -62.81
C MET A 283 5.23 -9.69 -61.82
N PRO A 284 6.25 -9.63 -60.97
CA PRO A 284 6.41 -10.62 -59.91
C PRO A 284 5.31 -10.40 -58.85
N ILE A 285 4.25 -11.20 -58.90
CA ILE A 285 3.43 -11.44 -57.70
C ILE A 285 4.25 -12.37 -56.77
N LYS A 286 5.34 -11.87 -56.19
CA LYS A 286 5.96 -12.49 -55.02
C LYS A 286 5.36 -11.88 -53.76
N ALA A 287 4.11 -12.26 -53.51
CA ALA A 287 3.51 -12.22 -52.18
C ALA A 287 2.49 -13.37 -52.02
N LYS A 288 2.79 -14.57 -52.53
CA LYS A 288 2.40 -15.77 -51.77
C LYS A 288 3.53 -16.01 -50.79
N GLY A 289 3.30 -15.60 -49.54
CA GLY A 289 4.21 -15.82 -48.43
C GLY A 289 4.65 -17.28 -48.41
N GLU A 290 5.93 -17.49 -48.66
CA GLU A 290 6.64 -18.69 -48.24
C GLU A 290 7.39 -18.34 -46.96
N GLY A 291 6.94 -18.94 -45.85
CA GLY A 291 7.74 -19.22 -44.65
C GLY A 291 8.05 -18.06 -43.73
#